data_AF-A0A328SPD6-F1
#
_entry.id   AF-A0A328SPD6-F1
#
_cell.length_a   1.000
_cell.length_b   1.000
_cell.length_c   1.000
_cell.angle_alpha   90.00
_cell.angle_beta   90.00
_cell.angle_gamma   90.00
#
_symmetry.space_group_name_H-M   'P 1'
#
loop_
_entity.id
_entity.type
_entity.pdbx_description
1 polymer ?
#
loop_
_entity_poly.entity_id
_entity_poly.type
_entity_poly.pdbx_seq_one_letter_code
_entity_poly.pdbx_strand_id
1 'polypeptide(L)'
;TKQCHNCGYKNDELTLETRTWQCPQCKSIHDRDVNAAINISQEGFKIYNREINRGDPGASLCYYESSDLSKQETQNNKHNSKKEIPIIEL
;
A
#
# COMPACT_ATOMS: atom_id res chain seq x y z
N THR A 1 -7.68 3.54 -8.92
CA THR A 1 -8.70 2.58 -9.43
C THR A 1 -10.04 2.86 -8.74
N LYS A 2 -11.15 2.33 -9.25
CA LYS A 2 -12.47 2.40 -8.58
C LYS A 2 -12.75 1.22 -7.65
N GLN A 3 -11.70 0.48 -7.29
CA GLN A 3 -11.80 -0.76 -6.50
C GLN A 3 -11.60 -0.44 -5.02
N CYS A 4 -12.42 -1.03 -4.16
CA CYS A 4 -12.20 -1.02 -2.72
C CYS A 4 -10.92 -1.81 -2.40
N HIS A 5 -9.92 -1.15 -1.82
CA HIS A 5 -8.67 -1.85 -1.45
C HIS A 5 -8.85 -2.87 -0.32
N ASN A 6 -9.96 -2.79 0.43
CA ASN A 6 -10.23 -3.68 1.57
C ASN A 6 -10.88 -5.02 1.16
N CYS A 7 -11.81 -5.00 0.20
CA CYS A 7 -12.56 -6.21 -0.19
C CYS A 7 -12.59 -6.50 -1.69
N GLY A 8 -12.02 -5.63 -2.54
CA GLY A 8 -11.99 -5.84 -3.99
C GLY A 8 -13.26 -5.43 -4.74
N TYR A 9 -14.31 -4.94 -4.07
CA TYR A 9 -15.52 -4.44 -4.77
C TYR A 9 -15.17 -3.28 -5.72
N LYS A 10 -15.60 -3.37 -6.98
CA LYS A 10 -15.44 -2.30 -7.97
C LYS A 10 -16.70 -1.44 -8.03
N ASN A 11 -16.56 -0.15 -7.73
CA ASN A 11 -17.66 0.80 -7.81
C ASN A 11 -17.56 1.60 -9.11
N ASP A 12 -18.22 1.15 -10.17
CA ASP A 12 -18.12 1.80 -11.48
C ASP A 12 -18.81 3.17 -11.57
N GLU A 13 -19.70 3.48 -10.63
CA GLU A 13 -20.45 4.74 -10.53
C GLU A 13 -19.63 5.89 -9.92
N LEU A 14 -18.45 5.60 -9.33
CA LEU A 14 -17.54 6.63 -8.81
C LEU A 14 -17.10 7.61 -9.90
N THR A 15 -17.27 8.91 -9.62
CA THR A 15 -16.79 9.99 -10.50
C THR A 15 -15.56 10.69 -9.91
N LEU A 16 -14.94 11.58 -10.70
CA LEU A 16 -13.82 12.42 -10.24
C LEU A 16 -14.25 13.55 -9.28
N GLU A 17 -15.55 13.73 -9.06
CA GLU A 17 -16.05 14.72 -8.09
C GLU A 17 -16.25 14.08 -6.70
N THR A 18 -16.49 12.77 -6.65
CA THR A 18 -16.62 12.03 -5.38
C THR A 18 -15.26 11.96 -4.68
N ARG A 19 -15.10 12.70 -3.57
CA ARG A 19 -13.90 12.65 -2.71
C ARG A 19 -13.95 11.49 -1.73
N THR A 20 -15.11 11.25 -1.14
CA THR A 20 -15.32 10.20 -0.13
C THR A 20 -16.48 9.30 -0.53
N TRP A 21 -16.34 7.99 -0.32
CA TRP A 21 -17.41 7.02 -0.57
C TRP A 21 -17.35 5.86 0.41
N GLN A 22 -18.49 5.22 0.66
CA GLN A 22 -18.57 4.00 1.46
C GLN A 22 -18.68 2.77 0.56
N CYS A 23 -17.86 1.75 0.83
CA CYS A 23 -17.97 0.48 0.11
C CYS A 23 -19.30 -0.23 0.45
N PRO A 24 -20.14 -0.59 -0.53
CA PRO A 24 -21.41 -1.25 -0.25
C PRO A 24 -21.22 -2.68 0.27
N GLN A 25 -20.09 -3.33 -0.03
CA GLN A 25 -19.78 -4.70 0.39
C GLN A 25 -19.22 -4.77 1.82
N CYS A 26 -18.10 -4.10 2.10
CA CYS A 26 -17.43 -4.19 3.40
C CYS A 26 -17.62 -2.97 4.30
N LYS A 27 -18.43 -1.98 3.88
CA LYS A 27 -18.80 -0.79 4.66
C LYS A 27 -17.66 0.15 5.06
N SER A 28 -16.44 -0.10 4.61
CA SER A 28 -15.30 0.82 4.80
C SER A 28 -15.54 2.14 4.09
N ILE A 29 -15.17 3.23 4.75
CA ILE A 29 -15.20 4.58 4.17
C ILE A 29 -13.83 4.86 3.58
N HIS A 30 -13.82 5.43 2.37
CA HIS A 30 -12.60 5.68 1.61
C HIS A 30 -12.54 7.14 1.17
N ASP A 31 -11.39 7.78 1.40
CA ASP A 31 -10.94 8.84 0.52
C ASP A 31 -10.51 8.21 -0.82
N ARG A 32 -10.98 8.79 -1.93
CA ARG A 32 -10.77 8.23 -3.27
C ARG A 32 -9.30 8.16 -3.64
N ASP A 33 -8.54 9.23 -3.38
CA ASP A 33 -7.15 9.34 -3.84
C ASP A 33 -6.26 8.40 -3.00
N VAL A 34 -6.49 8.34 -1.68
CA VAL A 34 -5.83 7.38 -0.79
C VAL A 34 -6.14 5.94 -1.21
N ASN A 35 -7.41 5.61 -1.43
CA ASN A 35 -7.81 4.27 -1.88
C ASN A 35 -7.17 3.93 -3.23
N ALA A 36 -7.09 4.88 -4.16
CA ALA A 36 -6.44 4.69 -5.44
C ALA A 36 -4.93 4.42 -5.29
N ALA A 37 -4.24 5.18 -4.44
CA ALA A 37 -2.81 5.00 -4.16
C ALA A 37 -2.51 3.61 -3.58
N ILE A 38 -3.33 3.14 -2.63
CA ILE A 38 -3.20 1.80 -2.05
C ILE A 38 -3.34 0.72 -3.13
N ASN A 39 -4.36 0.80 -3.97
CA ASN A 39 -4.55 -0.17 -5.05
C ASN A 39 -3.35 -0.17 -6.03
N ILE A 40 -2.83 1.00 -6.40
CA ILE A 40 -1.67 1.11 -7.30
C ILE A 40 -0.43 0.46 -6.65
N SER A 41 -0.19 0.74 -5.37
CA SER A 41 0.92 0.15 -4.61
C SER A 41 0.81 -1.39 -4.56
N GLN A 42 -0.38 -1.92 -4.29
CA GLN A 42 -0.63 -3.37 -4.27
C GLN A 42 -0.39 -4.02 -5.63
N GLU A 43 -0.84 -3.40 -6.73
CA GLU A 43 -0.58 -3.91 -8.08
C GLU A 43 0.91 -3.85 -8.44
N GLY A 44 1.61 -2.78 -8.06
CA GLY A 44 3.07 -2.68 -8.23
C GLY A 44 3.81 -3.80 -7.51
N PHE A 45 3.45 -4.10 -6.26
CA PHE A 45 4.03 -5.19 -5.49
C PHE A 45 3.72 -6.57 -6.09
N LYS A 46 2.51 -6.78 -6.61
CA LYS A 46 2.15 -8.02 -7.32
C LYS A 46 2.98 -8.23 -8.58
N ILE A 47 3.17 -7.18 -9.37
CA ILE A 47 4.01 -7.23 -10.58
C ILE A 47 5.45 -7.52 -10.18
N TYR A 48 6.01 -6.78 -9.22
CA TYR A 48 7.36 -7.00 -8.71
C TYR A 48 7.58 -8.47 -8.29
N ASN A 49 6.72 -9.00 -7.43
CA ASN A 49 6.83 -10.40 -7.00
C ASN A 49 6.66 -11.39 -8.14
N ARG A 50 5.80 -11.11 -9.12
CA ARG A 50 5.62 -11.99 -10.28
C ARG A 50 6.91 -12.08 -11.10
N GLU A 51 7.58 -10.95 -11.33
CA GLU A 51 8.83 -10.93 -12.09
C GLU A 51 9.99 -11.59 -11.33
N ILE A 52 10.08 -11.39 -10.01
CA ILE A 52 11.07 -12.11 -9.17
C ILE A 52 10.83 -13.63 -9.20
N ASN A 53 9.58 -14.08 -9.06
CA ASN A 53 9.25 -15.51 -9.03
C ASN A 53 9.35 -16.21 -10.40
N ARG A 54 9.39 -15.45 -11.51
CA ARG A 54 9.57 -16.01 -12.85
C ARG A 54 10.97 -16.55 -13.10
N GLY A 55 11.91 -16.29 -12.20
CA GLY A 55 13.29 -16.76 -12.34
C GLY A 55 13.99 -16.16 -13.55
N ASP A 56 13.51 -15.01 -14.06
CA ASP A 56 14.17 -14.29 -15.13
C ASP A 56 15.27 -13.41 -14.52
N PRO A 57 16.57 -13.75 -14.70
CA PRO A 57 17.66 -12.92 -14.21
C PRO A 57 17.66 -11.50 -14.82
N GLY A 58 16.95 -11.28 -15.94
CA GLY A 58 16.82 -9.98 -16.59
C GLY A 58 15.92 -8.97 -15.86
N ALA A 59 14.93 -9.43 -15.09
CA ALA A 59 14.07 -8.54 -14.29
C ALA A 59 14.82 -7.94 -13.08
N SER A 60 15.94 -8.56 -12.68
CA SER A 60 16.84 -8.07 -11.64
C SER A 60 17.81 -6.99 -12.16
N LEU A 61 18.12 -6.98 -13.46
CA LEU A 61 19.27 -6.22 -14.00
C LEU A 61 18.99 -4.77 -14.40
N CYS A 62 17.72 -4.33 -14.48
CA CYS A 62 17.42 -2.92 -14.78
C CYS A 62 17.18 -2.04 -13.53
N TYR A 63 17.26 -2.61 -12.32
CA TYR A 63 17.01 -1.86 -11.07
C TYR A 63 18.13 -1.93 -10.03
N TYR A 64 19.25 -2.62 -10.31
CA TYR A 64 20.34 -2.73 -9.35
C TYR A 64 21.73 -2.69 -10.00
N GLU A 65 22.17 -1.48 -10.34
CA GLU A 65 23.60 -1.14 -10.45
C GLU A 65 24.00 -0.22 -9.27
N SER A 66 23.39 -0.44 -8.11
CA SER A 66 23.74 0.22 -6.85
C SER A 66 24.04 -0.84 -5.81
N SER A 67 25.21 -1.47 -5.93
CA SER A 67 25.88 -2.18 -4.83
C SER A 67 25.67 -1.46 -3.48
N ASP A 68 24.85 -2.00 -2.58
CA ASP A 68 24.88 -1.90 -1.10
C ASP A 68 23.50 -2.06 -0.43
N LEU A 69 23.10 -3.28 -0.05
CA LEU A 69 21.96 -3.51 0.88
C LEU A 69 22.19 -4.66 1.89
N SER A 70 23.43 -5.09 2.13
CA SER A 70 23.73 -6.13 3.11
C SER A 70 23.66 -5.68 4.59
N LYS A 71 22.82 -4.68 4.95
CA LYS A 71 22.86 -4.06 6.30
C LYS A 71 21.52 -3.81 7.03
N GLN A 72 20.37 -4.37 6.61
CA GLN A 72 19.08 -4.06 7.27
C GLN A 72 18.30 -5.25 7.83
N GLU A 73 18.97 -6.30 8.30
CA GLU A 73 18.32 -7.45 8.95
C GLU A 73 18.33 -7.47 10.49
N THR A 74 18.70 -6.41 11.21
CA THR A 74 18.84 -6.54 12.69
C THR A 74 18.25 -5.46 13.59
N GLN A 75 17.12 -4.79 13.25
CA GLN A 75 16.55 -3.87 14.26
C GLN A 75 15.06 -3.47 14.29
N ASN A 76 14.12 -4.09 13.57
CA ASN A 76 12.70 -3.64 13.65
C ASN A 76 11.72 -4.59 14.38
N ASN A 77 12.22 -5.63 15.07
CA ASN A 77 11.46 -6.37 16.08
C ASN A 77 11.65 -5.78 17.48
N LYS A 78 11.13 -4.56 17.74
CA LYS A 78 10.96 -4.10 19.13
C LYS A 78 9.83 -3.08 19.29
N HIS A 79 8.74 -3.57 19.91
CA HIS A 79 7.79 -2.81 20.74
C HIS A 79 6.97 -1.71 20.06
N ASN A 80 5.77 -2.07 19.58
CA ASN A 80 4.66 -1.11 19.56
C ASN A 80 4.04 -1.07 20.97
N SER A 81 4.68 -0.33 21.88
CA SER A 81 4.12 0.04 23.19
C SER A 81 3.61 1.48 23.11
N LYS A 82 2.28 1.59 23.20
CA LYS A 82 1.46 2.73 23.65
C LYS A 82 2.17 4.08 23.74
N LYS A 83 1.84 5.01 22.84
CA LYS A 83 2.11 6.44 23.03
C LYS A 83 0.88 7.08 23.67
N GLU A 84 0.97 7.38 24.96
CA GLU A 84 0.06 8.31 25.63
C GLU A 84 0.34 9.74 25.13
N ILE A 85 -0.74 10.52 24.95
CA ILE A 85 -0.72 11.91 24.49
C ILE A 85 -0.72 12.80 25.74
N PRO A 86 0.24 13.72 25.94
CA PRO A 86 0.19 14.62 27.08
C PRO A 86 -0.86 15.72 26.86
N ILE A 87 -1.73 15.92 27.86
CA ILE A 87 -2.64 17.06 27.95
C ILE A 87 -1.81 18.28 28.37
N ILE A 88 -1.90 19.37 27.61
CA ILE A 88 -1.37 20.68 27.99
C ILE A 88 -2.48 21.35 28.81
N GLU A 89 -2.32 21.45 30.12
CA GLU A 89 -3.22 22.28 30.96
C GLU A 89 -2.87 23.77 30.77
N LEU A 90 -3.94 24.57 30.80
CA LEU A 90 -3.95 26.04 30.87
C LEU A 90 -3.72 26.51 32.31
#